data_AF-A0A9X4KRR6-F1
#
_entry.id   AF-A0A9X4KRR6-F1
#
_cell.length_a   1.000
_cell.length_b   1.000
_cell.length_c   1.000
_cell.angle_alpha   90.00
_cell.angle_beta   90.00
_cell.angle_gamma   90.00
#
_symmetry.space_group_name_H-M   'P 1'
#
loop_
_entity.id
_entity.type
_entity.pdbx_description
1 polymer ?
#
loop_
_entity_poly.entity_id
_entity_poly.type
_entity_poly.pdbx_seq_one_letter_code
_entity_poly.pdbx_strand_id
1 'polypeptide(L)'
;MILQPVLENAFEHGLEDLEENGLLSVRFLPEKDGLLIEVANNGAPMTDETLRQFQFDIQSNEAAEVTGLINIHRRIRLLMGNESGLSVASGAFGVIVSIRLATI
;
A
#
# COMPACT_ATOMS: atom_id res chain seq x y z
N MET A 1 2.67 -5.26 13.46
CA MET A 1 3.61 -5.09 12.33
C MET A 1 2.86 -4.47 11.17
N ILE A 2 3.45 -3.47 10.50
CA ILE A 2 2.83 -2.68 9.41
C ILE A 2 3.44 -3.01 8.05
N LEU A 3 4.76 -3.14 7.96
CA LEU A 3 5.47 -3.29 6.69
C LEU A 3 5.42 -4.71 6.12
N GLN A 4 5.58 -5.75 6.95
CA GLN A 4 5.60 -7.15 6.49
C GLN A 4 4.38 -7.52 5.63
N PRO A 5 3.12 -7.24 6.05
CA PRO A 5 1.99 -7.65 5.22
C PRO A 5 1.87 -6.84 3.92
N VAL A 6 2.45 -5.64 3.83
CA VAL A 6 2.54 -4.89 2.55
C VAL A 6 3.55 -5.56 1.62
N LEU A 7 4.67 -6.04 2.15
CA LEU A 7 5.66 -6.81 1.38
C LEU A 7 5.08 -8.17 0.93
N GLU A 8 4.34 -8.86 1.80
CA GLU A 8 3.65 -10.11 1.45
C GLU A 8 2.63 -9.88 0.32
N ASN A 9 1.79 -8.85 0.41
CA ASN A 9 0.86 -8.52 -0.69
C ASN A 9 1.59 -8.23 -2.01
N ALA A 10 2.69 -7.48 -1.97
CA ALA A 10 3.45 -7.17 -3.17
C ALA A 10 4.15 -8.40 -3.76
N PHE A 11 4.48 -9.40 -2.95
CA PHE A 11 5.08 -10.65 -3.39
C PHE A 11 4.02 -11.64 -3.92
N GLU A 12 3.00 -11.94 -3.11
CA GLU A 12 1.95 -12.91 -3.41
C GLU A 12 1.01 -12.43 -4.52
N HIS A 13 0.60 -11.17 -4.55
CA HIS A 13 -0.32 -10.68 -5.58
C HIS A 13 0.39 -9.90 -6.68
N GLY A 14 1.54 -9.31 -6.34
CA GLY A 14 2.25 -8.42 -7.24
C GLY A 14 3.30 -9.11 -8.12
N LEU A 15 3.82 -10.28 -7.73
CA LEU A 15 4.93 -10.94 -8.42
C LEU A 15 4.71 -12.44 -8.67
N GLU A 16 3.61 -13.04 -8.20
CA GLU A 16 3.35 -14.50 -8.29
C GLU A 16 3.40 -15.05 -9.73
N ASP A 17 2.90 -14.29 -10.71
CA ASP A 17 2.90 -14.70 -12.12
C ASP A 17 4.23 -14.44 -12.86
N LEU A 18 5.24 -13.87 -12.20
CA LEU A 18 6.55 -13.60 -12.80
C LEU A 18 7.57 -14.69 -12.45
N GLU A 19 7.88 -15.54 -13.42
CA GLU A 19 8.93 -16.58 -13.26
C GLU A 19 10.35 -15.98 -13.18
N GLU A 20 10.60 -14.85 -13.87
CA GLU A 20 11.89 -14.15 -13.89
C GLU A 20 11.71 -12.62 -13.90
N ASN A 21 12.73 -11.87 -13.48
CA ASN A 21 12.77 -10.40 -13.50
C ASN A 21 11.70 -9.68 -12.65
N GLY A 22 11.11 -10.39 -11.67
CA GLY A 22 10.32 -9.77 -10.61
C GLY A 22 11.18 -8.85 -9.75
N LEU A 23 10.77 -7.60 -9.61
CA LEU A 23 11.46 -6.58 -8.84
C LEU A 23 10.53 -5.98 -7.80
N LEU A 24 10.99 -5.99 -6.55
CA LEU A 24 10.37 -5.30 -5.44
C LEU A 24 11.28 -4.16 -5.00
N SER A 25 10.78 -2.93 -5.06
CA SER A 25 11.46 -1.73 -4.61
C SER A 25 10.84 -1.26 -3.30
N VAL A 26 11.66 -1.14 -2.25
CA VAL A 26 11.25 -0.52 -0.98
C VAL A 26 12.04 0.76 -0.79
N ARG A 27 11.33 1.89 -0.66
CA ARG A 27 11.94 3.21 -0.42
C ARG A 27 11.45 3.79 0.89
N PHE A 28 12.37 4.43 1.61
CA PHE A 28 12.08 5.19 2.82
C PHE A 28 12.41 6.65 2.53
N LEU A 29 11.40 7.49 2.53
CA LEU A 29 11.46 8.90 2.13
C LEU A 29 11.13 9.74 3.38
N PRO A 30 12.16 10.31 4.04
CA PRO A 30 11.93 11.25 5.14
C PRO A 30 11.16 12.46 4.61
N GLU A 31 10.06 12.80 5.27
CA GLU A 31 9.29 14.01 5.01
C GLU A 31 9.46 14.98 6.19
N LYS A 32 9.17 16.27 5.96
CA LYS A 32 9.24 17.28 7.03
C LYS A 32 8.41 16.89 8.26
N ASP A 33 7.24 16.31 8.02
CA ASP A 33 6.24 16.01 9.05
C ASP A 33 6.04 14.50 9.21
N GLY A 34 7.04 13.67 8.88
CA GLY A 34 6.90 12.22 9.01
C GLY A 34 7.82 11.38 8.13
N LEU A 35 7.36 10.17 7.85
CA LEU A 35 8.04 9.20 6.99
C LEU A 35 7.04 8.67 5.96
N LEU A 36 7.43 8.71 4.70
CA LEU A 36 6.74 8.01 3.62
C LEU A 36 7.54 6.75 3.26
N ILE A 37 6.89 5.60 3.31
CA ILE A 37 7.48 4.32 2.88
C ILE A 37 6.74 3.89 1.62
N GLU A 38 7.48 3.59 0.56
CA GLU A 38 6.90 3.11 -0.70
C GLU A 38 7.36 1.68 -0.96
N VAL A 39 6.40 0.79 -1.20
CA VAL A 39 6.62 -0.57 -1.68
C VAL A 39 6.08 -0.64 -3.09
N ALA A 40 6.94 -0.90 -4.07
CA ALA A 40 6.57 -0.94 -5.47
C ALA A 40 7.02 -2.26 -6.11
N ASN A 41 6.18 -2.83 -6.96
CA ASN A 41 6.47 -4.04 -7.73
C ASN A 41 6.15 -3.86 -9.21
N ASN A 42 6.86 -4.61 -10.06
CA ASN A 42 6.74 -4.55 -11.52
C ASN A 42 5.94 -5.70 -12.15
N GLY A 43 5.25 -6.51 -11.36
CA GLY A 43 4.40 -7.57 -11.89
C GLY A 43 3.00 -7.08 -12.20
N ALA A 44 1.99 -7.89 -11.88
CA ALA A 44 0.64 -7.73 -12.41
C ALA A 44 0.09 -6.31 -12.15
N PRO A 45 -0.35 -5.58 -13.21
CA PRO A 45 -0.92 -4.27 -13.02
C PRO A 45 -2.27 -4.39 -12.31
N MET A 46 -2.57 -3.46 -11.41
CA MET A 46 -3.94 -3.29 -10.92
C MET A 46 -4.78 -2.55 -11.96
N THR A 47 -5.99 -3.03 -12.20
CA THR A 47 -6.95 -2.30 -13.04
C THR A 47 -7.39 -1.01 -12.35
N ASP A 48 -7.78 -0.01 -13.15
CA ASP A 48 -8.33 1.25 -12.63
C ASP A 48 -9.57 1.03 -11.75
N GLU A 49 -10.37 0.01 -12.07
CA GLU A 49 -11.55 -0.37 -11.27
C GLU A 49 -11.13 -0.87 -9.89
N THR A 50 -10.15 -1.79 -9.82
CA THR A 50 -9.63 -2.30 -8.54
C THR A 50 -9.01 -1.18 -7.70
N LEU A 51 -8.26 -0.26 -8.32
CA LEU A 51 -7.69 0.90 -7.63
C LEU A 51 -8.76 1.82 -7.05
N ARG A 52 -9.79 2.14 -7.85
CA ARG A 52 -10.91 2.99 -7.39
C ARG A 52 -11.69 2.33 -6.26
N GLN A 53 -11.96 1.02 -6.38
CA GLN A 53 -12.63 0.27 -5.33
C GLN A 53 -11.82 0.29 -4.04
N PHE A 54 -10.51 0.03 -4.11
CA PHE A 54 -9.63 0.08 -2.95
C PHE A 54 -9.60 1.47 -2.29
N GLN A 55 -9.52 2.54 -3.10
CA GLN A 55 -9.57 3.91 -2.61
C GLN A 55 -10.91 4.22 -1.93
N PHE A 56 -12.02 3.77 -2.50
CA PHE A 56 -13.34 3.90 -1.90
C PHE A 56 -13.43 3.16 -0.56
N ASP A 57 -12.97 1.91 -0.49
CA ASP A 57 -13.03 1.07 0.72
C ASP A 57 -12.18 1.61 1.87
N ILE A 58 -11.03 2.21 1.55
CA ILE A 58 -10.19 2.90 2.52
C ILE A 58 -10.88 4.14 3.10
N GLN A 59 -11.68 4.84 2.30
CA GLN A 59 -12.36 6.07 2.72
C GLN A 59 -13.69 5.81 3.44
N SER A 60 -14.49 4.86 2.94
CA SER A 60 -15.85 4.61 3.42
C SER A 60 -15.89 3.95 4.80
N ASN A 61 -14.79 3.29 5.21
CA ASN A 61 -14.72 2.46 6.41
C ASN A 61 -15.78 1.32 6.45
N GLU A 62 -16.49 1.11 5.33
CA GLU A 62 -17.59 0.16 5.13
C GLU A 62 -17.20 -0.91 4.10
N ALA A 63 -15.93 -1.31 4.08
CA ALA A 63 -15.47 -2.40 3.23
C ALA A 63 -16.24 -3.69 3.57
N ALA A 64 -16.97 -4.22 2.58
CA ALA A 64 -17.70 -5.49 2.70
C ALA A 64 -16.75 -6.68 2.92
N GLU A 65 -15.50 -6.56 2.45
CA GLU A 65 -14.42 -7.50 2.68
C GLU A 65 -13.18 -6.72 3.16
N VAL A 66 -12.72 -7.02 4.38
CA VAL A 66 -11.58 -6.32 4.96
C VAL A 66 -10.29 -6.96 4.48
N THR A 67 -9.70 -6.40 3.42
CA THR A 67 -8.38 -6.85 2.95
C THR A 67 -7.29 -6.56 4.00
N GLY A 68 -6.17 -7.29 3.92
CA GLY A 68 -5.02 -7.08 4.81
C GLY A 68 -4.53 -5.63 4.81
N LEU A 69 -4.55 -4.97 3.65
CA LEU A 69 -4.14 -3.56 3.51
C LEU A 69 -5.13 -2.58 4.19
N ILE A 70 -6.44 -2.80 4.10
CA ILE A 70 -7.44 -1.95 4.78
C ILE A 70 -7.28 -2.03 6.30
N ASN A 71 -7.02 -3.24 6.83
CA ASN A 71 -6.74 -3.42 8.25
C ASN A 71 -5.48 -2.65 8.70
N ILE A 72 -4.43 -2.66 7.88
CA ILE A 72 -3.20 -1.91 8.17
C ILE A 72 -3.49 -0.40 8.13
N HIS A 73 -4.24 0.10 7.14
CA HIS A 73 -4.63 1.51 7.04
C HIS A 73 -5.33 1.99 8.32
N ARG A 74 -6.36 1.25 8.77
CA ARG A 74 -7.11 1.55 9.99
C ARG A 74 -6.21 1.57 11.22
N ARG A 75 -5.33 0.56 11.38
CA ARG A 75 -4.40 0.48 12.51
C ARG A 75 -3.41 1.64 12.53
N ILE A 76 -2.88 2.04 11.37
CA ILE A 76 -1.98 3.20 11.28
C ILE A 76 -2.70 4.46 11.76
N ARG A 77 -3.93 4.72 11.27
CA ARG A 77 -4.69 5.92 11.67
C ARG A 77 -5.05 5.95 13.15
N LEU A 78 -5.38 4.79 13.72
CA LEU A 78 -5.64 4.67 15.16
C LEU A 78 -4.41 4.99 16.01
N LEU A 79 -3.19 4.69 15.53
CA LEU A 79 -1.95 4.89 16.29
C LEU A 79 -1.31 6.26 16.02
N MET A 80 -1.44 6.79 14.81
CA MET A 80 -0.66 7.93 14.30
C MET A 80 -1.54 9.08 13.80
N GLY A 81 -2.86 9.01 14.00
CA GLY A 81 -3.80 10.04 13.58
C GLY A 81 -4.21 9.96 12.10
N ASN A 82 -5.17 10.81 11.74
CA ASN A 82 -5.86 10.75 10.45
C ASN A 82 -4.99 11.13 9.24
N GLU A 83 -3.86 11.78 9.47
CA GLU A 83 -2.85 12.17 8.46
C GLU A 83 -1.96 11.00 8.03
N SER A 84 -1.98 9.91 8.80
CA SER A 84 -1.23 8.69 8.49
C SER A 84 -2.13 7.67 7.78
N GLY A 85 -1.54 6.68 7.14
CA GLY A 85 -2.30 5.58 6.53
C GLY A 85 -1.61 4.95 5.34
N LEU A 86 -2.40 4.20 4.58
CA LEU A 86 -2.03 3.59 3.30
C LEU A 86 -2.72 4.27 2.13
N SER A 87 -2.04 4.33 0.99
CA SER A 87 -2.60 4.60 -0.34
C SER A 87 -2.01 3.64 -1.37
N VAL A 88 -2.71 3.46 -2.50
CA VAL A 88 -2.26 2.62 -3.61
C VAL A 88 -2.42 3.38 -4.91
N ALA A 89 -1.42 3.27 -5.78
CA ALA A 89 -1.40 3.88 -7.10
C ALA A 89 -0.72 2.95 -8.12
N SER A 90 -1.04 3.13 -9.40
CA SER A 90 -0.22 2.63 -10.50
C SER A 90 0.77 3.71 -10.94
N GLY A 91 2.04 3.32 -11.11
CA GLY A 91 3.11 4.18 -11.60
C GLY A 91 3.89 3.51 -12.73
N ALA A 92 4.90 4.21 -13.25
CA ALA A 92 5.71 3.70 -14.37
C ALA A 92 6.43 2.38 -14.09
N PHE A 93 6.66 2.06 -12.81
CA PHE A 93 7.30 0.82 -12.37
C PHE A 93 6.30 -0.31 -12.09
N GLY A 94 4.98 -0.05 -12.15
CA GLY A 94 3.93 -0.98 -11.76
C GLY A 94 3.12 -0.47 -10.58
N VAL A 95 2.71 -1.36 -9.68
CA VAL A 95 1.87 -1.01 -8.52
C VAL A 95 2.74 -0.43 -7.41
N ILE A 96 2.27 0.64 -6.77
CA ILE A 96 2.94 1.32 -5.66
C ILE A 96 1.97 1.40 -4.49
N VAL A 97 2.37 0.82 -3.36
CA VAL A 97 1.70 0.96 -2.06
C VAL A 97 2.51 1.91 -1.20
N SER A 98 1.90 3.00 -0.76
CA SER A 98 2.55 4.03 0.05
C SER A 98 2.00 4.02 1.47
N ILE A 99 2.89 3.97 2.46
CA ILE A 99 2.59 4.07 3.89
C ILE A 99 3.07 5.44 4.37
N ARG A 100 2.14 6.30 4.79
CA ARG A 100 2.46 7.58 5.44
C ARG A 100 2.37 7.44 6.95
N LEU A 101 3.45 7.81 7.64
CA LEU A 101 3.54 7.88 9.09
C LEU A 101 3.85 9.33 9.48
N ALA A 102 2.81 10.10 9.82
CA ALA A 102 2.95 11.49 10.24
C ALA A 102 3.53 11.58 11.67
N THR A 103 4.40 12.54 11.93
CA THR A 103 4.87 12.84 13.29
C THR A 103 3.87 13.78 13.95
N ILE A 104 3.48 13.48 15.19
CA ILE A 104 2.56 14.31 15.99
C ILE A 104 3.27 15.57 16.49
#